data_AF-A0A9E0CR73-F1
#
_entry.id   AF-A0A9E0CR73-F1
#
_cell.length_a   1.000
_cell.length_b   1.000
_cell.length_c   1.000
_cell.angle_alpha   90.00
_cell.angle_beta   90.00
_cell.angle_gamma   90.00
#
_symmetry.space_group_name_H-M   'P 1'
#
loop_
_entity.id
_entity.type
_entity.pdbx_description
1 polymer ?
#
loop_
_entity_poly.entity_id
_entity_poly.type
_entity_poly.pdbx_seq_one_letter_code
_entity_poly.pdbx_strand_id
1 'polypeptide(L)'
;MDVNITLSDVDLATIVEALDCYDYWELGQGLPRNNGAVLLPGDALGDSDPYWTEPPTDAEAEAIESVRASRMLAERLQALMQ
;
A
#
# COMPACT_ATOMS: atom_id res chain seq x y z
N MET A 1 22.64 -0.62 14.96
CA MET A 1 22.96 0.79 15.24
C MET A 1 21.68 1.52 14.96
N ASP A 2 21.04 2.02 16.01
CA ASP A 2 19.72 2.62 15.87
C ASP A 2 19.88 4.10 15.56
N VAL A 3 19.18 4.57 14.52
CA VAL A 3 19.16 5.96 14.10
C VAL A 3 17.79 6.51 14.43
N ASN A 4 17.74 7.54 15.27
CA ASN A 4 16.52 8.24 15.63
C ASN A 4 16.42 9.55 14.85
N ILE A 5 15.26 9.80 14.24
CA ILE A 5 14.96 11.04 13.51
C ILE A 5 13.66 11.60 14.08
N THR A 6 13.62 12.91 14.34
CA THR A 6 12.40 13.62 14.73
C THR A 6 11.70 14.13 13.47
N LEU A 7 10.42 13.80 13.31
CA LEU A 7 9.58 14.21 12.19
C LEU A 7 8.49 15.16 12.69
N SER A 8 8.19 16.20 11.91
CA SER A 8 7.00 17.04 12.12
C SER A 8 5.76 16.40 11.49
N ASP A 9 4.56 16.92 11.81
CA ASP A 9 3.31 16.48 11.18
C ASP A 9 3.32 16.67 9.65
N VAL A 10 4.01 17.72 9.16
CA VAL A 10 4.16 17.98 7.73
C VAL A 10 5.07 16.94 7.06
N ASP A 11 6.14 16.52 7.75
CA ASP A 11 7.02 15.46 7.25
C ASP A 11 6.27 14.13 7.20
N LEU A 12 5.49 13.81 8.24
CA LEU A 12 4.66 12.61 8.28
C LEU A 12 3.63 12.61 7.15
N ALA A 13 2.93 13.73 6.93
CA ALA A 13 1.99 13.89 5.82
C ALA A 13 2.66 13.65 4.45
N THR A 14 3.85 14.23 4.25
CA THR A 14 4.63 14.06 3.02
C THR A 14 5.04 12.61 2.80
N ILE A 15 5.46 11.91 3.86
CA ILE A 15 5.85 10.50 3.77
C ILE A 15 4.64 9.62 3.43
N VAL A 16 3.48 9.88 4.05
CA VAL A 16 2.24 9.16 3.74
C VAL A 16 1.86 9.32 2.26
N GLU A 17 1.86 10.56 1.74
CA GLU A 17 1.59 10.81 0.32
C GLU A 17 2.61 10.11 -0.60
N ALA A 18 3.89 10.11 -0.21
CA ALA A 18 4.94 9.41 -0.96
C ALA A 18 4.73 7.88 -0.96
N LEU A 19 4.26 7.30 0.15
CA LEU A 19 3.95 5.87 0.24
C LEU A 19 2.75 5.49 -0.62
N ASP A 20 1.70 6.33 -0.67
CA ASP A 20 0.55 6.13 -1.55
C ASP A 20 0.96 6.19 -3.04
N CYS A 21 1.83 7.15 -3.38
CA CYS A 21 2.41 7.23 -4.73
C CYS A 21 3.28 6.02 -5.06
N TYR A 22 4.07 5.53 -4.10
CA TYR A 22 4.95 4.39 -4.29
C TYR A 22 4.18 3.08 -4.48
N ASP A 23 3.11 2.86 -3.69
CA ASP A 23 2.14 1.78 -3.90
C ASP A 23 1.62 1.83 -5.34
N TYR A 24 1.09 2.98 -5.74
CA TYR A 24 0.45 3.12 -7.05
C TYR A 24 1.42 3.01 -8.24
N TRP A 25 2.59 3.64 -8.19
CA TRP A 25 3.48 3.71 -9.37
C TRP A 25 4.44 2.54 -9.49
N GLU A 26 5.03 2.09 -8.38
CA GLU A 26 6.07 1.07 -8.40
C GLU A 26 5.51 -0.30 -8.00
N LEU A 27 5.04 -0.43 -6.76
CA LEU A 27 4.72 -1.74 -6.19
C LEU A 27 3.54 -2.40 -6.92
N GLY A 28 2.52 -1.62 -7.26
CA GLY A 28 1.34 -2.10 -7.95
C GLY A 28 1.47 -2.20 -9.47
N GLN A 29 2.65 -2.09 -10.08
CA GLN A 29 2.82 -2.05 -11.56
C GLN A 29 2.25 -3.30 -12.27
N GLY A 30 2.25 -4.45 -11.60
CA GLY A 30 1.66 -5.69 -12.09
C GLY A 30 0.32 -6.08 -11.49
N LEU A 31 -0.25 -5.26 -10.60
CA LEU A 31 -1.47 -5.61 -9.86
C LEU A 31 -2.72 -4.93 -10.47
N PRO A 32 -3.91 -5.50 -10.27
CA PRO A 32 -5.17 -4.86 -10.65
C PRO A 32 -5.33 -3.48 -10.01
N ARG A 33 -5.93 -2.53 -10.76
CA ARG A 33 -6.14 -1.15 -10.31
C ARG A 33 -7.54 -0.67 -10.65
N ASN A 34 -8.10 0.17 -9.78
CA ASN A 34 -9.36 0.86 -10.02
C ASN A 34 -9.37 2.22 -9.33
N ASN A 35 -9.82 3.27 -10.03
CA ASN A 35 -9.96 4.63 -9.48
C ASN A 35 -8.74 5.15 -8.70
N GLY A 36 -7.52 4.85 -9.17
CA GLY A 36 -6.29 5.31 -8.52
C GLY A 36 -5.82 4.47 -7.34
N ALA A 37 -6.50 3.37 -7.01
CA ALA A 37 -6.07 2.41 -6.00
C ALA A 37 -5.58 1.10 -6.64
N VAL A 38 -4.55 0.52 -6.04
CA VAL A 38 -4.16 -0.88 -6.28
C VAL A 38 -5.13 -1.78 -5.51
N LEU A 39 -5.57 -2.88 -6.09
CA LEU A 39 -6.52 -3.79 -5.46
C LEU A 39 -5.83 -5.09 -5.07
N LEU A 40 -5.79 -5.36 -3.77
CA LEU A 40 -5.25 -6.59 -3.21
C LEU A 40 -6.35 -7.62 -2.99
N PRO A 41 -6.01 -8.93 -2.93
CA PRO A 41 -6.95 -9.94 -2.51
C PRO A 41 -7.52 -9.61 -1.13
N GLY A 42 -8.85 -9.51 -1.05
CA GLY A 42 -9.57 -9.17 0.18
C GLY A 42 -9.84 -7.68 0.39
N ASP A 43 -9.40 -6.79 -0.51
CA ASP A 43 -9.84 -5.37 -0.51
C ASP A 43 -11.35 -5.24 -0.85
N ALA A 44 -11.96 -6.33 -1.33
CA ALA A 44 -13.38 -6.64 -1.47
C ALA A 44 -14.31 -5.47 -1.87
N LEU A 45 -14.69 -5.48 -3.16
CA LEU A 45 -15.92 -4.86 -3.66
C LEU A 45 -17.10 -5.88 -3.64
N GLY A 46 -17.29 -6.58 -2.51
CA GLY A 46 -18.34 -7.60 -2.31
C GLY A 46 -17.88 -9.06 -2.44
N ASP A 47 -18.84 -10.00 -2.45
CA ASP A 47 -18.60 -11.46 -2.41
C ASP A 47 -17.94 -12.05 -3.67
N SER A 48 -17.90 -11.29 -4.76
CA SER A 48 -17.15 -11.63 -5.97
C SER A 48 -16.08 -10.58 -6.17
N ASP A 49 -14.85 -10.84 -5.72
CA ASP A 49 -13.70 -10.03 -6.09
C ASP A 49 -13.42 -10.26 -7.59
N PRO A 50 -13.79 -9.32 -8.49
CA PRO A 50 -13.68 -9.57 -9.93
C PRO A 50 -12.24 -9.50 -10.42
N TYR A 51 -11.31 -9.03 -9.58
CA TYR A 51 -9.91 -8.81 -9.94
C TYR A 51 -9.01 -10.01 -9.61
N TRP A 52 -9.46 -10.87 -8.69
CA TRP A 52 -8.71 -12.02 -8.19
C TRP A 52 -9.49 -13.33 -8.38
N THR A 53 -9.79 -13.67 -9.64
CA THR A 53 -10.49 -14.91 -10.00
C THR A 53 -9.60 -16.15 -9.99
N GLU A 54 -8.29 -15.95 -10.09
CA GLU A 54 -7.26 -16.98 -10.00
C GLU A 54 -6.32 -16.65 -8.84
N PRO A 55 -5.63 -17.66 -8.24
CA PRO A 55 -4.60 -17.39 -7.25
C PRO A 55 -3.47 -16.51 -7.82
N PRO A 56 -2.90 -15.59 -7.02
CA PRO A 56 -1.77 -14.77 -7.47
C PRO A 56 -0.57 -15.63 -7.89
N THR A 57 0.13 -15.20 -8.93
CA THR A 57 1.46 -15.69 -9.28
C THR A 57 2.48 -15.31 -8.20
N ASP A 58 3.67 -15.93 -8.21
CA ASP A 58 4.73 -15.63 -7.23
C ASP A 58 5.14 -14.15 -7.25
N ALA A 59 5.22 -13.55 -8.45
CA ALA A 59 5.56 -12.13 -8.61
C ALA A 59 4.45 -11.20 -8.09
N GLU A 60 3.18 -11.56 -8.32
CA GLU A 60 2.04 -10.82 -7.77
C GLU A 60 1.98 -10.96 -6.25
N ALA A 61 2.27 -12.14 -5.71
CA ALA A 61 2.33 -12.36 -4.26
C ALA A 61 3.39 -11.47 -3.60
N GLU A 62 4.58 -11.35 -4.19
CA GLU A 62 5.64 -10.45 -3.70
C GLU A 62 5.20 -8.97 -3.75
N ALA A 63 4.57 -8.56 -4.85
CA ALA A 63 4.02 -7.21 -4.97
C ALA A 63 2.90 -6.94 -3.96
N ILE A 64 1.97 -7.89 -3.76
CA ILE A 64 0.89 -7.80 -2.78
C ILE A 64 1.46 -7.57 -1.38
N GLU A 65 2.44 -8.37 -0.96
CA GLU A 65 3.04 -8.23 0.37
C GLU A 65 3.77 -6.89 0.53
N SER A 66 4.44 -6.43 -0.52
CA SER A 66 5.08 -5.10 -0.54
C SER A 66 4.06 -3.97 -0.40
N VAL A 67 2.94 -4.05 -1.12
CA VAL A 67 1.84 -3.08 -1.00
C VAL A 67 1.23 -3.12 0.40
N ARG A 68 0.96 -4.30 0.96
CA ARG A 68 0.45 -4.43 2.35
C ARG A 68 1.39 -3.77 3.35
N ALA A 69 2.70 -4.02 3.23
CA ALA A 69 3.70 -3.42 4.12
C ALA A 69 3.72 -1.89 3.98
N SER A 70 3.63 -1.36 2.75
CA SER A 70 3.55 0.09 2.50
C SER A 70 2.31 0.71 3.14
N ARG A 71 1.13 0.12 2.94
CA ARG A 71 -0.14 0.58 3.53
C ARG A 71 -0.13 0.55 5.05
N MET A 72 0.34 -0.55 5.63
CA MET A 72 0.49 -0.66 7.09
C MET A 72 1.43 0.41 7.64
N LEU A 73 2.52 0.73 6.93
CA LEU A 73 3.39 1.83 7.33
C LEU A 73 2.65 3.18 7.27
N ALA A 74 1.95 3.47 6.16
CA ALA A 74 1.18 4.69 6.01
C ALA A 74 0.12 4.84 7.11
N GLU A 75 -0.66 3.80 7.41
CA GLU A 75 -1.65 3.78 8.50
C GLU A 75 -1.04 4.10 9.86
N ARG A 76 0.12 3.50 10.18
CA ARG A 76 0.82 3.79 11.45
C ARG A 76 1.29 5.23 11.51
N LEU A 77 1.80 5.79 10.42
CA LEU A 77 2.24 7.19 10.36
C LEU A 77 1.05 8.15 10.50
N GLN A 78 -0.07 7.85 9.83
CA GLN A 78 -1.31 8.62 9.97
C GLN A 78 -1.83 8.62 11.40
N ALA A 79 -1.75 7.48 12.10
CA ALA A 79 -2.18 7.38 13.51
C ALA A 79 -1.32 8.21 14.47
N LEU A 80 -0.07 8.55 14.11
CA LEU A 80 0.79 9.44 14.91
C LEU A 80 0.44 10.93 14.74
N MET A 81 -0.36 11.27 13.72
CA MET A 81 -0.78 12.64 13.42
C MET A 81 -2.15 13.01 14.03
N GLN A 82 -2.81 12.07 14.73
CA GLN A 82 -4.12 12.25 15.40
C GLN A 82 -3.95 12.64 16.87
#